data_AF-A0A6M0CY86-F1
#
_entry.id   AF-A0A6M0CY86-F1
#
_cell.length_a   1.000
_cell.length_b   1.000
_cell.length_c   1.000
_cell.angle_alpha   90.00
_cell.angle_beta   90.00
_cell.angle_gamma   90.00
#
_symmetry.space_group_name_H-M   'P 1'
#
loop_
_entity.id
_entity.type
_entity.pdbx_description
1 polymer ?
#
loop_
_entity_poly.entity_id
_entity_poly.type
_entity_poly.pdbx_seq_one_letter_code
_entity_poly.pdbx_strand_id
1 'polypeptide(L)'
;IGNFINAELWGKATDVPWAMVFPPFSDPAQLPRHPSQLYQFALEGVALFLILWLYSRKPRPTMAVSGMFALFYGIFRFIVEFVRVPDAQLGYLAFGWLTMGQVLCVPMIVAGIALIWLAHRRAPSAKGAAL
;
A
#
# COMPACT_ATOMS: atom_id res chain seq x y z
N ILE A 1 9.54 -4.21 -7.73
CA ILE A 1 10.10 -4.86 -8.93
C ILE A 1 11.39 -5.62 -8.64
N GLY A 2 12.36 -5.06 -7.89
CA GLY A 2 13.56 -5.79 -7.46
C GLY A 2 13.24 -7.14 -6.80
N ASN A 3 12.31 -7.14 -5.85
CA ASN A 3 11.85 -8.38 -5.19
C ASN A 3 11.30 -9.43 -6.17
N PHE A 4 10.66 -9.00 -7.26
CA PHE A 4 10.15 -9.93 -8.27
C PHE A 4 11.30 -10.56 -9.07
N ILE A 5 12.28 -9.75 -9.48
CA ILE A 5 13.48 -10.20 -10.20
C ILE A 5 14.31 -11.15 -9.34
N ASN A 6 14.43 -10.87 -8.04
CA ASN A 6 15.13 -11.72 -7.07
C ASN A 6 14.31 -12.94 -6.61
N ALA A 7 13.05 -13.07 -7.06
CA ALA A 7 12.12 -14.09 -6.62
C ALA A 7 11.90 -14.15 -5.08
N GLU A 8 11.89 -13.00 -4.40
CA GLU A 8 11.73 -12.90 -2.95
C GLU A 8 10.38 -12.27 -2.56
N LEU A 9 9.89 -12.57 -1.35
CA LEU A 9 8.66 -11.98 -0.78
C LEU A 9 7.38 -12.25 -1.58
N TRP A 10 7.27 -13.43 -2.18
CA TRP A 10 6.07 -13.91 -2.87
C TRP A 10 4.88 -14.11 -1.92
N GLY A 11 3.69 -14.24 -2.49
CA GLY A 11 2.43 -14.35 -1.74
C GLY A 11 2.02 -15.77 -1.35
N LYS A 12 0.83 -15.90 -0.77
CA LYS A 12 0.21 -17.18 -0.42
C LYS A 12 0.01 -18.05 -1.66
N ALA A 13 -0.07 -19.37 -1.43
CA ALA A 13 -0.49 -20.32 -2.45
C ALA A 13 -1.92 -20.01 -2.91
N THR A 14 -2.20 -20.17 -4.20
CA THR A 14 -3.45 -19.74 -4.81
C THR A 14 -3.68 -20.42 -6.15
N ASP A 15 -4.95 -20.54 -6.55
CA ASP A 15 -5.37 -21.17 -7.80
C ASP A 15 -5.85 -20.16 -8.86
N VAL A 16 -5.58 -18.86 -8.64
CA VAL A 16 -5.95 -17.83 -9.62
C VAL A 16 -5.18 -18.02 -10.95
N PRO A 17 -5.77 -17.67 -12.11
CA PRO A 17 -5.18 -18.00 -13.41
C PRO A 17 -3.87 -17.27 -13.73
N TRP A 18 -3.50 -16.25 -12.94
CA TRP A 18 -2.22 -15.53 -13.05
C TRP A 18 -1.25 -15.88 -11.91
N ALA A 19 -1.48 -16.98 -11.19
CA ALA A 19 -0.54 -17.50 -10.21
C ALA A 19 0.80 -17.84 -10.89
N MET A 20 1.90 -17.68 -10.16
CA MET A 20 3.24 -17.96 -10.66
C MET A 20 3.94 -18.99 -9.77
N VAL A 21 4.68 -19.89 -10.39
CA VAL A 21 5.62 -20.79 -9.69
C VAL A 21 6.97 -20.09 -9.66
N PHE A 22 7.47 -19.82 -8.46
CA PHE A 22 8.77 -19.18 -8.25
C PHE A 22 9.90 -20.21 -8.29
N PRO A 23 11.16 -19.84 -8.60
CA PRO A 23 12.27 -20.79 -8.70
C PRO A 23 12.49 -21.64 -7.43
N PRO A 24 12.97 -22.90 -7.55
CA PRO A 24 13.17 -23.81 -6.42
C PRO A 24 14.08 -23.29 -5.30
N PHE A 25 15.06 -22.45 -5.64
CA PHE A 25 15.95 -21.84 -4.65
C PHE A 25 15.22 -20.86 -3.71
N SER A 26 14.08 -20.31 -4.15
CA SER A 26 13.28 -19.33 -3.41
C SER A 26 12.00 -19.92 -2.82
N ASP A 27 11.40 -20.91 -3.49
CA ASP A 27 10.22 -21.65 -3.01
C ASP A 27 10.42 -23.15 -3.24
N PRO A 28 10.98 -23.88 -2.25
CA PRO A 28 11.19 -25.32 -2.37
C PRO A 28 9.90 -26.12 -2.58
N ALA A 29 8.74 -25.57 -2.16
CA ALA A 29 7.45 -26.23 -2.31
C ALA A 29 6.91 -26.17 -3.76
N GLN A 30 7.47 -25.29 -4.61
CA GLN A 30 7.08 -25.14 -6.02
C GLN A 30 5.56 -24.98 -6.22
N LEU A 31 4.91 -24.24 -5.33
CA LEU A 31 3.46 -24.05 -5.38
C LEU A 31 3.11 -22.85 -6.27
N PRO A 32 1.95 -22.87 -6.96
CA PRO A 32 1.41 -21.67 -7.59
C PRO A 32 1.09 -20.62 -6.52
N ARG A 33 1.67 -19.43 -6.64
CA ARG A 33 1.56 -18.36 -5.64
C ARG A 33 1.16 -17.03 -6.26
N HIS A 34 0.57 -16.17 -5.42
CA HIS A 34 0.35 -14.77 -5.79
C HIS A 34 1.70 -14.06 -6.03
N PRO A 35 1.93 -13.44 -7.19
CA PRO A 35 3.07 -12.55 -7.40
C PRO A 35 2.82 -11.19 -6.70
N SER A 36 2.74 -11.21 -5.37
CA SER A 36 2.43 -10.06 -4.51
C SER A 36 3.36 -8.86 -4.76
N GLN A 37 4.60 -9.10 -5.20
CA GLN A 37 5.58 -8.07 -5.54
C GLN A 37 5.14 -7.24 -6.75
N LEU A 38 4.45 -7.86 -7.72
CA LEU A 38 3.86 -7.16 -8.86
C LEU A 38 2.64 -6.35 -8.42
N TYR A 39 1.86 -6.84 -7.47
CA TYR A 39 0.74 -6.07 -6.91
C TYR A 39 1.25 -4.84 -6.14
N GLN A 40 2.31 -4.99 -5.34
CA GLN A 40 2.97 -3.85 -4.66
C GLN A 40 3.52 -2.86 -5.68
N PHE A 41 4.21 -3.35 -6.71
CA PHE A 41 4.72 -2.47 -7.78
C PHE A 41 3.59 -1.70 -8.48
N ALA A 42 2.49 -2.38 -8.82
CA ALA A 42 1.36 -1.76 -9.49
C ALA A 42 0.64 -0.74 -8.59
N LEU A 43 0.38 -1.08 -7.33
CA LEU A 43 -0.39 -0.25 -6.40
C LEU A 43 0.47 0.80 -5.70
N GLU A 44 1.47 0.37 -4.93
CA GLU A 44 2.34 1.26 -4.13
C GLU A 44 3.37 2.00 -4.99
N GLY A 45 3.69 1.49 -6.18
CA GLY A 45 4.54 2.17 -7.16
C GLY A 45 3.74 3.02 -8.14
N VAL A 46 3.19 2.38 -9.16
CA VAL A 46 2.60 3.06 -10.33
C VAL A 46 1.32 3.83 -9.97
N ALA A 47 0.34 3.17 -9.36
CA ALA A 47 -0.94 3.80 -9.04
C ALA A 47 -0.76 4.94 -8.02
N LEU A 48 -0.01 4.71 -6.96
CA LEU A 48 0.29 5.75 -5.96
C LEU A 48 1.01 6.95 -6.57
N PHE A 49 2.02 6.71 -7.42
CA PHE A 49 2.69 7.78 -8.15
C PHE A 49 1.73 8.58 -9.02
N LEU A 50 0.87 7.92 -9.81
CA LEU A 50 -0.10 8.60 -10.67
C LEU A 50 -1.11 9.40 -9.86
N ILE A 51 -1.63 8.86 -8.76
CA ILE A 51 -2.56 9.56 -7.86
C ILE A 51 -1.91 10.84 -7.32
N LEU A 52 -0.69 10.73 -6.80
CA LEU A 52 0.00 11.87 -6.21
C LEU A 52 0.40 12.89 -7.25
N TRP A 53 0.92 12.46 -8.40
CA TRP A 53 1.25 13.32 -9.53
C TRP A 53 0.02 14.10 -9.99
N LEU A 54 -1.11 13.42 -10.23
CA LEU A 54 -2.35 14.07 -10.67
C LEU A 54 -2.90 15.02 -9.59
N TYR A 55 -2.82 14.63 -8.33
CA TYR A 55 -3.32 15.44 -7.21
C TYR A 55 -2.48 16.70 -6.98
N SER A 56 -1.15 16.60 -7.11
CA SER A 56 -0.18 17.67 -6.86
C SER A 56 0.04 18.62 -8.04
N ARG A 57 -0.52 18.34 -9.23
CA ARG A 57 -0.51 19.25 -10.40
C ARG A 57 -1.10 20.64 -10.13
N LYS A 58 -1.91 20.79 -9.08
CA LYS A 58 -2.46 22.08 -8.64
C LYS A 58 -1.91 22.41 -7.25
N PRO A 59 -1.71 23.69 -6.90
CA PRO A 59 -1.29 24.06 -5.56
C PRO A 59 -2.28 23.51 -4.52
N ARG A 60 -1.75 22.81 -3.52
CA ARG A 60 -2.50 22.20 -2.42
C ARG A 60 -2.06 22.80 -1.10
N PRO A 61 -2.97 22.91 -0.11
CA PRO A 61 -2.57 23.34 1.22
C PRO A 61 -1.55 22.38 1.83
N THR A 62 -0.68 22.91 2.68
CA THR A 62 0.29 22.12 3.44
C THR A 62 -0.40 20.95 4.13
N MET A 63 0.27 19.79 4.16
CA MET A 63 -0.21 18.48 4.66
C MET A 63 -1.11 17.69 3.70
N ALA A 64 -1.75 18.29 2.70
CA ALA A 64 -2.71 17.57 1.86
C ALA A 64 -2.07 16.46 1.02
N VAL A 65 -0.90 16.71 0.41
CA VAL A 65 -0.19 15.72 -0.42
C VAL A 65 0.38 14.58 0.45
N SER A 66 0.95 14.90 1.61
CA SER A 66 1.45 13.89 2.56
C SER A 66 0.31 13.04 3.12
N GLY A 67 -0.83 13.66 3.44
CA GLY A 67 -2.02 12.92 3.86
C GLY A 67 -2.57 12.00 2.77
N MET A 68 -2.53 12.46 1.51
CA MET A 68 -2.89 11.65 0.35
C MET A 68 -1.97 10.43 0.18
N PHE A 69 -0.66 10.62 0.36
CA PHE A 69 0.31 9.53 0.33
C PHE A 69 0.02 8.52 1.43
N ALA A 70 -0.09 8.95 2.69
CA ALA A 70 -0.34 8.05 3.82
C ALA A 70 -1.65 7.27 3.68
N LEU A 71 -2.72 7.93 3.23
CA LEU A 71 -4.02 7.31 3.00
C LEU A 71 -3.95 6.21 1.94
N PHE A 72 -3.47 6.52 0.74
CA PHE A 72 -3.47 5.56 -0.35
C PHE A 72 -2.41 4.47 -0.17
N TYR A 73 -1.24 4.81 0.37
CA TYR A 73 -0.23 3.82 0.72
C TYR A 73 -0.79 2.82 1.75
N GLY A 74 -1.51 3.29 2.77
CA GLY A 74 -2.15 2.42 3.76
C GLY A 74 -3.25 1.54 3.18
N ILE A 75 -4.10 2.08 2.31
CA ILE A 75 -5.14 1.30 1.63
C ILE A 75 -4.52 0.20 0.75
N PHE A 76 -3.53 0.55 -0.07
CA PHE A 76 -2.87 -0.41 -0.96
C PHE A 76 -2.14 -1.49 -0.19
N ARG A 77 -1.40 -1.10 0.86
CA ARG A 77 -0.68 -2.05 1.70
C ARG A 77 -1.66 -3.00 2.39
N PHE A 78 -2.80 -2.51 2.88
CA PHE A 78 -3.86 -3.32 3.49
C PHE A 78 -4.45 -4.34 2.50
N ILE A 79 -4.70 -3.94 1.25
CA ILE A 79 -5.22 -4.82 0.19
C ILE A 79 -4.21 -5.92 -0.15
N VAL A 80 -2.94 -5.57 -0.36
CA VAL A 80 -1.89 -6.53 -0.73
C VAL A 80 -1.62 -7.52 0.40
N GLU A 81 -1.78 -7.09 1.65
CA GLU A 81 -1.53 -7.93 2.81
C GLU A 81 -2.43 -9.18 2.86
N PHE A 82 -3.64 -9.13 2.28
CA PHE A 82 -4.51 -10.32 2.17
C PHE A 82 -3.85 -11.47 1.40
N VAL A 83 -3.04 -11.16 0.38
CA VAL A 83 -2.36 -12.15 -0.45
C VAL A 83 -0.92 -12.43 0.00
N ARG A 84 -0.37 -11.66 0.94
CA ARG A 84 0.98 -11.87 1.46
C ARG A 84 1.02 -12.99 2.49
N VAL A 85 2.11 -13.74 2.50
CA VAL A 85 2.38 -14.64 3.63
C VAL A 85 2.70 -13.78 4.86
N PRO A 86 1.99 -13.93 5.99
CA PRO A 86 2.31 -13.21 7.21
C PRO A 86 3.68 -13.64 7.73
N ASP A 87 4.39 -12.73 8.38
CA ASP A 87 5.70 -13.02 8.96
C ASP A 87 5.61 -14.20 9.94
N ALA A 88 6.50 -15.18 9.75
CA ALA A 88 6.49 -16.44 10.51
C ALA A 88 6.57 -16.26 12.03
N GLN A 89 7.11 -15.11 12.49
CA GLN A 89 7.26 -14.79 13.92
C GLN A 89 5.99 -14.19 14.55
N LEU A 90 5.11 -13.58 13.77
CA LEU A 90 3.95 -12.83 14.28
C LEU A 90 2.62 -13.54 14.01
N GLY A 91 2.54 -14.36 12.96
CA GLY A 91 1.33 -15.10 12.62
C GLY A 91 0.10 -14.21 12.40
N TYR A 92 -1.08 -14.74 12.68
CA TYR A 92 -2.34 -13.98 12.68
C TYR A 92 -2.67 -13.52 14.10
N LEU A 93 -2.93 -12.23 14.28
CA LEU A 93 -3.14 -11.59 15.60
C LEU A 93 -4.56 -11.77 16.14
N ALA A 94 -5.57 -11.68 15.27
CA ALA A 94 -6.97 -11.75 15.68
C ALA A 94 -7.81 -12.57 14.70
N PHE A 95 -8.63 -13.48 15.25
CA PHE A 95 -9.63 -14.28 14.54
C PHE A 95 -9.13 -15.07 13.32
N GLY A 96 -7.82 -15.30 13.19
CA GLY A 96 -7.23 -16.07 12.09
C GLY A 96 -7.17 -15.36 10.73
N TRP A 97 -7.54 -14.08 10.64
CA TRP A 97 -7.51 -13.30 9.39
C TRP A 97 -6.73 -12.00 9.46
N LEU A 98 -6.55 -11.43 10.66
CA LEU A 98 -5.89 -10.14 10.85
C LEU A 98 -4.37 -10.30 10.99
N THR A 99 -3.58 -9.67 10.11
CA THR A 99 -2.11 -9.64 10.21
C THR A 99 -1.60 -8.38 10.90
N MET A 100 -0.37 -8.43 11.44
CA MET A 100 0.32 -7.22 11.97
C MET A 100 0.40 -6.12 10.90
N GLY A 101 0.65 -6.49 9.64
CA GLY A 101 0.69 -5.57 8.51
C GLY A 101 -0.63 -4.80 8.33
N GLN A 102 -1.77 -5.48 8.46
CA GLN A 102 -3.09 -4.83 8.41
C GLN A 102 -3.31 -3.87 9.57
N VAL A 103 -2.90 -4.26 10.79
CA VAL A 103 -2.98 -3.40 11.98
C VAL A 103 -2.18 -2.13 11.79
N LEU A 104 -0.96 -2.22 11.23
CA LEU A 104 -0.11 -1.05 10.98
C LEU A 104 -0.66 -0.13 9.88
N CYS A 105 -1.43 -0.66 8.93
CA CYS A 105 -2.07 0.15 7.89
C CYS A 105 -3.17 1.07 8.45
N VAL A 106 -3.91 0.63 9.48
CA VAL A 106 -5.06 1.38 10.01
C VAL A 106 -4.66 2.75 10.59
N PRO A 107 -3.66 2.87 11.49
CA PRO A 107 -3.18 4.17 11.99
C PRO A 107 -2.73 5.10 10.87
N MET A 108 -2.11 4.55 9.82
CA MET A 108 -1.61 5.33 8.69
C MET A 108 -2.75 5.87 7.82
N ILE A 109 -3.80 5.06 7.58
CA ILE A 109 -5.03 5.50 6.91
C ILE A 109 -5.70 6.62 7.70
N VAL A 110 -5.85 6.44 9.02
CA VAL A 110 -6.46 7.42 9.92
C VAL A 110 -5.64 8.73 9.93
N ALA A 111 -4.32 8.63 10.04
CA ALA A 111 -3.43 9.79 9.99
C ALA A 111 -3.52 10.52 8.63
N GLY A 112 -3.60 9.77 7.52
CA GLY A 112 -3.79 10.34 6.18
C GLY A 112 -5.07 11.16 6.07
N ILE A 113 -6.20 10.62 6.54
CA ILE A 113 -7.50 11.31 6.59
C ILE A 113 -7.41 12.57 7.45
N ALA A 114 -6.82 12.46 8.65
CA ALA A 114 -6.67 13.58 9.57
C ALA A 114 -5.83 14.72 8.96
N LEU A 115 -4.73 14.41 8.28
CA LEU A 115 -3.87 15.40 7.63
C LEU A 115 -4.60 16.13 6.49
N ILE A 116 -5.35 15.41 5.65
CA ILE A 116 -6.14 16.01 4.57
C ILE A 116 -7.20 16.95 5.15
N TRP A 117 -7.92 16.50 6.18
CA TRP A 117 -8.94 17.29 6.85
C TRP A 117 -8.37 18.55 7.50
N LEU A 118 -7.24 18.43 8.21
CA LEU A 118 -6.54 19.58 8.80
C LEU A 118 -6.02 20.55 7.73
N ALA A 119 -5.53 20.05 6.60
CA ALA A 119 -5.04 20.88 5.49
C ALA A 119 -6.14 21.79 4.94
N HIS A 120 -7.34 21.24 4.72
CA HIS A 120 -8.46 22.00 4.20
C HIS A 120 -9.12 22.92 5.23
N ARG A 121 -8.98 22.62 6.54
CA ARG A 121 -9.43 23.52 7.61
C ARG A 121 -8.50 24.70 7.84
N ARG A 122 -7.19 24.50 7.65
CA ARG A 122 -6.17 25.53 7.86
C ARG A 122 -5.89 26.36 6.61
N ALA A 123 -6.35 25.93 5.44
CA ALA A 123 -6.24 26.71 4.22
C ALA A 123 -6.92 28.07 4.45
N PRO A 124 -6.17 29.19 4.48
CA PRO A 124 -6.81 30.49 4.43
C PRO A 124 -7.67 30.49 3.16
N SER A 125 -8.93 30.92 3.27
CA SER A 125 -9.72 31.21 2.08
C SER A 125 -8.83 32.02 1.15
N ALA A 126 -8.54 31.51 -0.05
CA ALA A 126 -7.74 32.18 -1.07
C ALA A 126 -8.50 33.40 -1.65
N LYS A 127 -9.15 34.19 -0.79
CA LYS A 127 -9.89 35.41 -1.06
C LYS A 127 -9.17 36.66 -0.54
N GLY A 128 -7.99 36.54 0.08
CA GLY A 128 -7.30 37.66 0.74
C GLY A 128 -6.02 38.18 0.07
N ALA A 129 -5.52 37.54 -1.01
CA ALA A 129 -4.23 37.90 -1.62
C ALA A 129 -4.36 38.81 -2.87
N ALA A 130 -5.50 39.47 -3.04
CA ALA A 130 -5.74 40.48 -4.07
C ALA A 130 -6.34 41.73 -3.41
N LEU A 131 -5.50 42.49 -2.72
CA LEU A 131 -5.69 43.91 -2.41
C LEU A 131 -4.35 44.61 -2.63
#